data_AF-A0A075FKG8-F1
#
_entry.id   AF-A0A075FKG8-F1
#
_cell.length_a   1.000
_cell.length_b   1.000
_cell.length_c   1.000
_cell.angle_alpha   90.00
_cell.angle_beta   90.00
_cell.angle_gamma   90.00
#
_symmetry.space_group_name_H-M   'P 1'
#
loop_
_entity.id
_entity.type
_entity.pdbx_description
1 polymer ?
#
loop_
_entity_poly.entity_id
_entity_poly.type
_entity_poly.pdbx_seq_one_letter_code
_entity_poly.pdbx_strand_id
1 'polypeptide(L)'
;MDSYNGLSKVMPITSFCLALSLLGLAGIPPLNGFWSKLVLFSAAVDGGYTWLALAGLVNSAISVAYYLLVIKRMYMDETTLKSIKEPFIFISILLFASAIIVVTGLLPNVLYNISEDITLSFLSNNPV
;
A
#
# COMPACT_ATOMS: atom_id res chain seq x y z
N MET A 1 -1.92 3.23 -20.34
CA MET A 1 -1.00 3.88 -19.37
C MET A 1 -0.97 5.39 -19.56
N ASP A 2 -1.33 5.88 -20.75
CA ASP A 2 -1.21 7.28 -21.16
C ASP A 2 -2.16 8.23 -20.41
N SER A 3 -3.25 7.70 -19.84
CA SER A 3 -4.19 8.47 -19.02
C SER A 3 -3.62 8.97 -17.68
N TYR A 4 -2.47 8.45 -17.25
CA TYR A 4 -1.79 8.89 -16.03
C TYR A 4 -0.69 9.93 -16.29
N ASN A 5 -0.37 10.21 -17.55
CA ASN A 5 0.78 11.06 -17.89
C ASN A 5 0.58 12.48 -17.39
N GLY A 6 1.52 12.95 -16.57
CA GLY A 6 1.51 14.30 -16.00
C GLY A 6 0.26 14.61 -15.15
N LEU A 7 -0.40 13.60 -14.57
CA LEU A 7 -1.57 13.77 -13.71
C LEU A 7 -1.30 14.72 -12.53
N SER A 8 -0.06 14.74 -12.03
CA SER A 8 0.38 15.65 -10.96
C SER A 8 0.23 17.14 -11.29
N LYS A 9 0.27 17.50 -12.57
CA LYS A 9 0.12 18.90 -13.04
C LYS A 9 -1.35 19.35 -13.08
N VAL A 10 -2.29 18.41 -13.09
CA VAL A 10 -3.73 18.66 -13.23
C VAL A 10 -4.48 18.45 -11.91
N MET A 11 -4.12 17.38 -11.18
CA MET A 11 -4.72 16.98 -9.92
C MET A 11 -3.60 16.59 -8.94
N PRO A 12 -2.90 17.59 -8.35
CA PRO A 12 -1.70 17.35 -7.56
C PRO A 12 -1.99 16.57 -6.28
N ILE A 13 -3.13 16.82 -5.62
CA ILE A 13 -3.48 16.17 -4.36
C ILE A 13 -3.84 14.70 -4.61
N THR A 14 -4.71 14.45 -5.58
CA THR A 14 -5.06 13.07 -5.96
C THR A 14 -3.85 12.27 -6.40
N SER A 15 -2.94 12.89 -7.18
CA SER A 15 -1.71 12.24 -7.63
C SER A 15 -0.79 11.88 -6.47
N PHE A 16 -0.67 12.76 -5.48
CA PHE A 16 0.12 12.50 -4.28
C PHE A 16 -0.46 11.37 -3.43
N CYS A 17 -1.77 11.39 -3.16
CA CYS A 17 -2.45 10.34 -2.40
C CYS A 17 -2.35 8.97 -3.09
N LEU A 18 -2.49 8.95 -4.43
CA LEU A 18 -2.33 7.73 -5.23
C LEU A 18 -0.88 7.24 -5.19
N ALA A 19 0.10 8.12 -5.34
CA ALA A 19 1.50 7.76 -5.23
C ALA A 19 1.81 7.17 -3.85
N LEU A 20 1.38 7.82 -2.77
CA LEU A 20 1.57 7.33 -1.40
C LEU A 20 0.92 5.95 -1.19
N SER A 21 -0.27 5.74 -1.74
CA SER A 21 -0.96 4.45 -1.69
C SER A 21 -0.20 3.36 -2.47
N LEU A 22 0.32 3.69 -3.65
CA LEU A 22 1.15 2.78 -4.47
C LEU A 22 2.49 2.46 -3.78
N LEU A 23 3.11 3.41 -3.10
CA LEU A 23 4.28 3.16 -2.27
C LEU A 23 3.93 2.26 -1.07
N GLY A 24 2.73 2.42 -0.51
CA GLY A 24 2.22 1.54 0.54
C GLY A 24 2.08 0.10 0.06
N LEU A 25 1.50 -0.09 -1.12
CA LEU A 25 1.39 -1.40 -1.78
C LEU A 25 2.75 -1.99 -2.18
N ALA A 26 3.69 -1.14 -2.60
CA ALA A 26 5.07 -1.54 -2.87
C ALA A 26 5.71 -2.16 -1.62
N GLY A 27 5.33 -1.67 -0.44
CA GLY A 27 5.85 -2.12 0.84
C GLY A 27 7.14 -1.40 1.20
N ILE A 28 7.18 -0.07 1.06
CA ILE A 28 8.30 0.71 1.60
C ILE A 28 8.21 0.71 3.14
N PRO A 29 9.32 0.53 3.88
CA PRO A 29 9.31 0.34 5.34
C PRO A 29 8.46 1.27 6.22
N PRO A 30 8.33 2.60 5.96
CA PRO A 30 7.51 3.47 6.78
C PRO A 30 6.00 3.33 6.49
N LEU A 31 5.60 2.48 5.54
CA LEU A 31 4.21 2.31 5.12
C LEU A 31 3.68 0.94 5.54
N ASN A 32 2.39 0.89 5.84
CA ASN A 32 1.72 -0.30 6.40
C ASN A 32 1.95 -1.59 5.58
N GLY A 33 1.94 -1.51 4.25
CA GLY A 33 2.08 -2.69 3.39
C GLY A 33 3.42 -3.42 3.52
N PHE A 34 4.46 -2.81 4.10
CA PHE A 34 5.71 -3.52 4.44
C PHE A 34 5.51 -4.47 5.62
N TRP A 35 4.95 -3.96 6.72
CA TRP A 35 4.72 -4.73 7.95
C TRP A 35 3.79 -5.92 7.70
N SER A 36 2.72 -5.71 6.93
CA SER A 36 1.80 -6.79 6.55
C SER A 36 2.52 -7.94 5.83
N LYS A 37 3.38 -7.63 4.85
CA LYS A 37 4.15 -8.64 4.11
C LYS A 37 5.18 -9.34 4.99
N LEU A 38 5.86 -8.61 5.87
CA LEU A 38 6.84 -9.20 6.79
C LEU A 38 6.19 -10.25 7.71
N VAL A 39 5.05 -9.93 8.33
CA VAL A 39 4.32 -10.86 9.19
C VAL A 39 3.89 -12.09 8.38
N LEU A 40 3.37 -11.88 7.17
CA LEU A 40 2.92 -12.97 6.30
C LEU A 40 4.07 -13.90 5.87
N PHE A 41 5.23 -13.33 5.52
CA PHE A 41 6.40 -14.11 5.13
C PHE A 41 7.05 -14.82 6.31
N SER A 42 7.14 -14.18 7.48
CA SER A 42 7.62 -14.83 8.71
C SER A 42 6.73 -16.04 9.04
N ALA A 43 5.42 -15.84 9.09
CA ALA A 43 4.47 -16.92 9.38
C ALA A 43 4.56 -18.08 8.37
N ALA A 44 4.81 -17.78 7.08
CA ALA A 44 5.01 -18.81 6.07
C ALA A 44 6.31 -19.60 6.27
N VAL A 45 7.40 -18.94 6.67
CA VAL A 45 8.67 -19.60 6.99
C VAL A 45 8.54 -20.45 8.26
N ASP A 46 7.95 -19.89 9.31
CA ASP A 46 7.72 -20.58 10.60
C ASP A 46 6.80 -21.79 10.43
N GLY A 47 5.83 -21.72 9.51
CA GLY A 47 4.97 -22.84 9.12
C GLY A 47 5.62 -23.86 8.17
N GLY A 48 6.90 -23.71 7.83
CA GLY A 48 7.63 -24.61 6.92
C GLY A 48 7.37 -24.38 5.43
N TYR A 49 6.54 -23.40 5.06
CA TYR A 49 6.18 -23.04 3.68
C TYR A 49 7.13 -22.00 3.07
N THR A 50 8.44 -22.20 3.23
CA THR A 50 9.48 -21.26 2.76
C THR A 50 9.37 -20.96 1.26
N TRP A 51 8.94 -21.93 0.45
CA TRP A 51 8.73 -21.72 -0.99
C TRP A 51 7.63 -20.67 -1.29
N LEU A 52 6.55 -20.63 -0.49
CA LEU A 52 5.49 -19.63 -0.62
C LEU A 52 6.01 -18.24 -0.22
N ALA A 53 6.82 -18.15 0.83
CA ALA A 53 7.48 -16.90 1.22
C ALA A 53 8.37 -16.37 0.08
N LEU A 54 9.16 -17.24 -0.56
CA LEU A 54 10.01 -16.87 -1.68
C LEU A 54 9.19 -16.40 -2.90
N ALA A 55 8.16 -17.14 -3.28
CA ALA A 55 7.27 -16.77 -4.39
C ALA A 55 6.58 -15.41 -4.13
N GLY A 56 6.12 -15.19 -2.89
CA GLY A 56 5.54 -13.91 -2.46
C GLY A 56 6.54 -12.76 -2.50
N LEU A 57 7.78 -13.00 -2.08
CA LEU A 57 8.85 -12.00 -2.13
C LEU A 57 9.17 -11.57 -3.56
N VAL A 58 9.29 -12.54 -4.49
CA VAL A 58 9.52 -12.28 -5.92
C VAL A 58 8.35 -11.49 -6.53
N ASN A 59 7.10 -11.92 -6.26
CA ASN A 59 5.92 -11.21 -6.73
C ASN A 59 5.87 -9.76 -6.19
N SER A 60 6.26 -9.55 -4.94
CA SER A 60 6.35 -8.22 -4.34
C SER A 60 7.42 -7.37 -5.04
N ALA A 61 8.61 -7.91 -5.30
CA ALA A 61 9.68 -7.19 -5.99
C ALA A 61 9.27 -6.76 -7.42
N ILE A 62 8.60 -7.65 -8.15
CA ILE A 62 8.04 -7.35 -9.47
C ILE A 62 6.99 -6.23 -9.38
N SER A 63 6.09 -6.31 -8.40
CA SER A 63 5.03 -5.32 -8.19
C SER A 63 5.59 -3.91 -7.93
N VAL A 64 6.67 -3.80 -7.15
CA VAL A 64 7.35 -2.52 -6.88
C VAL A 64 7.78 -1.85 -8.19
N ALA A 65 8.35 -2.60 -9.13
CA ALA A 65 8.78 -2.05 -10.42
C ALA A 65 7.60 -1.45 -11.20
N TYR A 66 6.46 -2.15 -11.26
CA TYR A 66 5.26 -1.64 -11.92
C TYR A 66 4.68 -0.40 -11.22
N TYR A 67 4.66 -0.37 -9.89
CA TYR A 67 4.12 0.77 -9.14
C TYR A 67 4.97 2.03 -9.30
N LEU A 68 6.30 1.89 -9.26
CA LEU A 68 7.21 3.01 -9.52
C LEU A 68 7.10 3.54 -10.94
N LEU A 69 6.85 2.67 -11.93
CA LEU A 69 6.60 3.11 -13.31
C LEU A 69 5.34 3.97 -13.43
N VAL A 70 4.29 3.66 -12.67
CA VAL A 70 3.06 4.48 -12.65
C VAL A 70 3.34 5.84 -12.01
N ILE A 71 4.00 5.86 -10.84
CA ILE A 71 4.37 7.12 -10.16
C ILE A 71 5.28 7.98 -11.05
N LYS A 72 6.27 7.36 -11.71
CA LYS A 72 7.16 8.06 -12.65
C LYS A 72 6.37 8.75 -13.75
N ARG A 73 5.44 8.06 -14.41
CA ARG A 73 4.62 8.65 -15.49
C ARG A 73 3.73 9.79 -14.99
N MET A 74 3.18 9.67 -13.79
CA MET A 74 2.34 10.71 -13.18
C MET A 74 3.08 12.04 -12.93
N TYR A 75 4.38 11.97 -12.64
CA TYR A 75 5.17 13.15 -12.27
C TYR A 75 6.12 13.65 -13.37
N MET A 76 6.68 12.75 -14.18
CA MET A 76 7.74 13.06 -15.13
C MET A 76 7.22 13.34 -16.55
N ASP A 77 6.08 12.77 -16.93
CA ASP A 77 5.57 12.92 -18.29
C ASP A 77 4.84 14.26 -18.49
N GLU A 78 4.79 14.72 -19.73
CA GLU A 78 3.98 15.88 -20.10
C GLU A 78 2.50 15.52 -20.18
N THR A 79 1.65 16.47 -19.79
CA THR A 79 0.20 16.27 -19.79
C THR A 79 -0.42 17.05 -20.93
N THR A 80 -1.30 16.38 -21.68
CA THR A 80 -2.23 17.03 -22.62
C THR A 80 -3.61 17.25 -21.98
N LEU A 81 -3.78 16.85 -20.71
CA LEU A 81 -5.04 16.92 -20.00
C LEU A 81 -5.31 18.36 -19.53
N LYS A 82 -6.55 18.84 -19.72
CA LYS A 82 -6.99 20.13 -19.17
C LYS A 82 -7.07 20.06 -17.65
N SER A 83 -6.77 21.16 -16.97
CA SER A 83 -6.95 21.28 -15.51
C SER A 83 -8.39 20.97 -15.13
N ILE A 84 -8.60 19.98 -14.26
CA ILE A 84 -9.91 19.60 -13.72
C ILE A 84 -9.95 20.04 -12.26
N LYS A 85 -11.05 20.69 -11.85
CA LYS A 85 -11.22 21.07 -10.44
C LYS A 85 -11.52 19.82 -9.62
N GLU A 86 -10.64 19.52 -8.67
CA GLU A 86 -10.80 18.38 -7.78
C GLU A 86 -12.00 18.61 -6.83
N PRO A 87 -13.02 17.73 -6.82
CA PRO A 87 -14.13 17.84 -5.89
C PRO A 87 -13.65 17.60 -4.45
N PHE A 88 -14.02 18.50 -3.54
CA PHE A 88 -13.51 18.54 -2.16
C PHE A 88 -13.78 17.24 -1.36
N ILE A 89 -14.91 16.57 -1.64
CA ILE A 89 -15.27 15.30 -0.97
C ILE A 89 -14.27 14.19 -1.31
N PHE A 90 -13.81 14.12 -2.57
CA PHE A 90 -12.87 13.09 -3.01
C PHE A 90 -11.48 13.32 -2.42
N ILE A 91 -11.03 14.58 -2.40
CA ILE A 91 -9.77 14.95 -1.74
C ILE A 91 -9.78 14.53 -0.28
N SER A 92 -10.88 14.83 0.44
CA SER A 92 -11.00 14.52 1.86
C SER A 92 -10.88 13.01 2.12
N ILE A 93 -11.55 12.19 1.31
CA ILE A 93 -11.48 10.73 1.39
C ILE A 93 -10.07 10.22 1.08
N LEU A 94 -9.43 10.74 0.03
CA LEU A 94 -8.08 10.34 -0.36
C LEU A 94 -7.02 10.71 0.68
N LEU A 95 -7.12 11.90 1.27
CA LEU A 95 -6.24 12.33 2.35
C LEU A 95 -6.47 11.48 3.61
N PHE A 96 -7.72 11.17 3.94
CA PHE A 96 -8.04 10.32 5.07
C PHE A 96 -7.47 8.90 4.89
N ALA A 97 -7.67 8.28 3.72
CA ALA A 97 -7.11 6.97 3.40
C ALA A 97 -5.57 6.99 3.44
N SER A 98 -4.95 8.03 2.87
CA SER A 98 -3.50 8.23 2.91
C SER A 98 -2.96 8.39 4.34
N ALA A 99 -3.68 9.14 5.18
CA ALA A 99 -3.34 9.30 6.59
C ALA A 99 -3.41 7.96 7.32
N ILE A 100 -4.43 7.14 7.07
CA ILE A 100 -4.52 5.78 7.63
C ILE A 100 -3.29 4.96 7.23
N ILE A 101 -2.89 4.94 5.96
CA ILE A 101 -1.72 4.18 5.48
C ILE A 101 -0.43 4.59 6.22
N VAL A 102 -0.25 5.89 6.44
CA VAL A 102 0.94 6.42 7.12
C VAL A 102 0.88 6.15 8.63
N VAL A 103 -0.24 6.45 9.28
CA VAL A 103 -0.40 6.23 10.74
C VAL A 103 -0.23 4.76 11.08
N THR A 104 -0.84 3.86 10.30
CA THR A 104 -0.70 2.42 10.49
C THR A 104 0.70 1.90 10.14
N GLY A 105 1.40 2.54 9.20
CA GLY A 105 2.79 2.23 8.89
C GLY A 105 3.78 2.65 9.99
N LEU A 106 3.52 3.78 10.64
CA LEU A 106 4.32 4.30 11.75
C LEU A 106 4.03 3.59 13.08
N LEU A 107 2.79 3.12 13.27
CA LEU A 107 2.33 2.45 14.48
C LEU A 107 1.83 1.03 14.17
N PRO A 108 2.71 0.12 13.68
CA PRO A 108 2.30 -1.24 13.31
C PRO A 108 1.81 -2.05 14.52
N ASN A 109 2.26 -1.71 15.73
CA ASN A 109 1.91 -2.39 16.97
C ASN A 109 0.40 -2.42 17.22
N VAL A 110 -0.33 -1.35 16.88
CA VAL A 110 -1.79 -1.30 17.10
C VAL A 110 -2.50 -2.34 16.24
N LEU A 111 -2.10 -2.47 14.97
CA LEU A 111 -2.66 -3.46 14.06
C LEU A 111 -2.29 -4.89 14.45
N TYR A 112 -1.04 -5.08 14.88
CA TYR A 112 -0.54 -6.39 15.29
C TYR A 112 -1.32 -6.92 16.52
N ASN A 113 -1.46 -6.11 17.57
CA ASN A 113 -2.15 -6.51 18.79
C ASN A 113 -3.63 -6.86 18.53
N ILE A 114 -4.33 -6.05 17.73
CA ILE A 114 -5.73 -6.34 17.37
C ILE A 114 -5.83 -7.66 16.61
N SER A 115 -4.89 -7.92 15.70
CA SER A 115 -4.88 -9.15 14.90
C SER A 115 -4.57 -10.38 15.77
N GLU A 116 -3.69 -10.24 16.75
CA GLU A 116 -3.37 -11.28 17.74
C GLU A 116 -4.57 -11.62 18.61
N ASP A 117 -5.24 -10.60 19.19
CA ASP A 117 -6.43 -10.78 20.03
C ASP A 117 -7.55 -11.52 19.29
N ILE A 118 -7.81 -11.13 18.04
CA ILE A 118 -8.81 -11.78 17.18
C ILE A 118 -8.42 -13.24 16.91
N THR A 119 -7.14 -13.50 16.62
CA THR A 119 -6.64 -14.84 16.31
C THR A 119 -6.75 -15.75 17.53
N LEU A 120 -6.34 -15.29 18.71
CA LEU A 120 -6.44 -16.04 19.96
C LEU A 120 -7.90 -16.33 20.33
N SER A 121 -8.79 -15.34 20.17
CA SER A 121 -10.23 -15.52 20.40
C SER A 121 -10.86 -16.50 19.40
N PHE A 122 -10.37 -16.54 18.16
CA PHE A 122 -10.86 -17.48 17.16
C PHE A 122 -10.43 -18.92 17.49
N LEU A 123 -9.14 -19.11 17.84
CA LEU A 123 -8.58 -20.42 18.21
C LEU A 123 -9.16 -20.97 19.52
N SER A 124 -9.48 -20.10 20.49
CA SER A 124 -10.12 -20.54 21.73
C SER A 124 -11.56 -21.02 21.52
N ASN A 125 -12.27 -20.44 20.55
CA ASN A 125 -13.65 -20.81 20.21
C ASN A 125 -13.72 -21.97 19.21
N ASN A 126 -12.66 -22.21 18.43
CA ASN A 126 -12.55 -23.31 17.46
C ASN A 126 -11.17 -23.98 17.60
N PRO A 127 -11.00 -24.91 18.56
CA PRO A 127 -9.75 -25.63 18.71
C PRO A 127 -9.50 -26.49 17.46
N VAL A 128 -8.39 -26.20 16.77
CA VAL A 128 -7.85 -26.98 15.65
C VAL A 128 -7.05 -28.18 16.13
#